data_AF-A0AAD9L4N8-F1
#
_entry.id   AF-A0AAD9L4N8-F1
#
_cell.length_a   1.000
_cell.length_b   1.000
_cell.length_c   1.000
_cell.angle_alpha   90.00
_cell.angle_beta   90.00
_cell.angle_gamma   90.00
#
_symmetry.space_group_name_H-M   'P 1'
#
loop_
_entity.id
_entity.type
_entity.pdbx_description
1 polymer ?
#
loop_
_entity_poly.entity_id
_entity_poly.type
_entity_poly.pdbx_seq_one_letter_code
_entity_poly.pdbx_strand_id
1 'polypeptide(L)'
;MCPCGLKARYTVQSCCPPPSMEPRRMRHLLSIIKITWMDKVTNKEILERTGLPSMEDLLISNNPRWTGHLMRMSPDRLPKQVLYFQLYSGPRKRGRPRLWFKDTIKRNLKLRYIKTNSWT
;
A
#
# COMPACT_ATOMS: atom_id res chain seq x y z
N MET A 1 -0.12 -8.43 -27.40
CA MET A 1 0.54 -8.53 -26.08
C MET A 1 0.37 -7.18 -25.35
N CYS A 2 0.22 -6.97 -24.03
CA CYS A 2 0.60 -7.68 -22.80
C CYS A 2 1.47 -8.92 -22.98
N PRO A 3 2.63 -9.06 -22.33
CA PRO A 3 3.36 -10.34 -22.31
C PRO A 3 2.50 -11.51 -21.80
N CYS A 4 1.40 -11.22 -21.10
CA CYS A 4 0.38 -12.16 -20.64
C CYS A 4 -0.72 -12.57 -21.65
N GLY A 5 -0.84 -11.90 -22.81
CA GLY A 5 -1.67 -12.31 -23.97
C GLY A 5 -3.20 -12.40 -23.84
N LEU A 6 -3.78 -12.53 -22.65
CA LEU A 6 -5.12 -13.08 -22.44
C LEU A 6 -6.25 -12.04 -22.26
N LYS A 7 -7.42 -12.33 -22.87
CA LYS A 7 -8.69 -11.64 -22.58
C LYS A 7 -9.20 -12.01 -21.19
N ALA A 8 -9.73 -11.03 -20.45
CA ALA A 8 -10.11 -11.21 -19.05
C ALA A 8 -11.27 -12.20 -18.85
N ARG A 9 -11.05 -13.22 -18.01
CA ARG A 9 -12.10 -13.92 -17.27
C ARG A 9 -11.71 -13.96 -15.78
N TYR A 10 -12.43 -13.17 -14.99
CA TYR A 10 -12.66 -13.30 -13.54
C TYR A 10 -11.74 -14.26 -12.78
N THR A 11 -10.48 -13.85 -12.59
CA THR A 11 -9.48 -14.57 -11.80
C THR A 11 -8.67 -13.57 -10.95
N VAL A 12 -8.70 -13.75 -9.63
CA VAL A 12 -8.04 -12.85 -8.63
C VAL A 12 -6.52 -13.07 -8.53
N GLN A 13 -5.87 -13.32 -9.67
CA GLN A 13 -4.43 -13.53 -9.79
C GLN A 13 -3.81 -12.40 -10.61
N SER A 14 -3.66 -11.24 -9.95
CA SER A 14 -3.04 -10.03 -10.51
C SER A 14 -1.55 -10.26 -10.81
N CYS A 15 -1.23 -10.75 -12.00
CA CYS A 15 0.15 -10.93 -12.48
C CYS A 15 0.88 -9.59 -12.69
N CYS A 16 0.13 -8.52 -13.00
CA CYS A 16 0.60 -7.16 -12.79
C CYS A 16 0.39 -6.78 -11.31
N PRO A 17 1.33 -6.08 -10.64
CA PRO A 17 0.96 -5.32 -9.44
C PRO A 17 -0.14 -4.32 -9.81
N PRO A 18 -1.04 -3.95 -8.88
CA PRO A 18 -1.99 -2.87 -9.13
C PRO A 18 -1.20 -1.60 -9.52
N PRO A 19 -1.66 -0.82 -10.51
CA PRO A 19 -0.92 0.33 -11.01
C PRO A 19 -0.65 1.29 -9.85
N SER A 20 0.62 1.39 -9.45
CA SER A 20 1.01 2.13 -8.26
C SER A 20 0.63 3.60 -8.39
N MET A 21 0.17 4.18 -7.28
CA MET A 21 -0.37 5.55 -7.29
C MET A 21 0.73 6.59 -7.60
N GLU A 22 2.00 6.33 -7.22
CA GLU A 22 3.14 7.18 -7.58
C GLU A 22 3.30 7.40 -9.10
N PRO A 23 3.51 6.38 -9.97
CA PRO A 23 3.58 6.59 -11.43
C PRO A 23 2.36 7.29 -12.06
N ARG A 24 1.20 7.34 -11.41
CA ARG A 24 0.09 8.18 -11.87
C ARG A 24 0.24 9.61 -11.34
N ARG A 25 0.46 9.79 -10.05
CA ARG A 25 0.67 11.09 -9.38
C ARG A 25 1.83 11.87 -9.97
N MET A 26 2.99 11.24 -10.10
CA MET A 26 4.22 11.82 -10.67
C MET A 26 4.00 12.38 -12.08
N ARG A 27 3.26 11.68 -12.95
CA ARG A 27 2.92 12.20 -14.29
C ARG A 27 2.04 13.44 -14.25
N HIS A 28 1.13 13.55 -13.29
CA HIS A 28 0.33 14.78 -13.12
C HIS A 28 1.17 15.92 -12.52
N LEU A 29 2.03 15.63 -11.53
CA LEU A 29 2.96 16.60 -10.96
C LEU A 29 3.91 17.16 -12.02
N LEU A 30 4.57 16.31 -12.81
CA LEU A 30 5.41 16.69 -13.95
C LEU A 30 4.66 17.62 -14.92
N SER A 31 3.42 17.27 -15.28
CA SER A 31 2.58 18.07 -16.18
C SER A 31 2.14 19.42 -15.60
N ILE A 32 1.98 19.54 -14.28
CA ILE A 32 1.61 20.80 -13.61
C ILE A 32 2.82 21.72 -13.48
N ILE A 33 3.99 21.16 -13.13
CA ILE A 33 5.26 21.90 -12.96
C ILE A 33 5.93 22.16 -14.33
N LYS A 34 5.40 21.59 -15.42
CA LYS A 34 5.92 21.66 -16.79
C LYS A 34 7.33 21.08 -16.97
N ILE A 35 7.70 20.08 -16.17
CA ILE A 35 8.98 19.37 -16.27
C ILE A 35 8.87 18.29 -17.34
N THR A 36 9.85 18.25 -18.24
CA THR A 36 9.96 17.29 -19.34
C THR A 36 10.93 16.14 -19.00
N TRP A 37 11.04 15.16 -19.89
CA TRP A 37 12.03 14.09 -19.76
C TRP A 37 13.48 14.57 -20.01
N MET A 38 13.66 15.70 -20.70
CA MET A 38 14.97 16.25 -21.06
C MET A 38 15.68 16.87 -19.84
N ASP A 39 14.90 17.38 -18.88
CA ASP A 39 15.38 18.04 -17.66
C ASP A 39 16.01 17.06 -16.66
N LYS A 40 15.79 15.73 -16.82
CA LYS A 40 16.35 14.62 -16.02
C LYS A 40 16.15 14.71 -14.49
N VAL A 41 15.27 15.61 -14.03
CA VAL A 41 14.88 15.83 -12.63
C VAL A 41 14.38 14.53 -11.98
N THR A 42 14.77 14.27 -10.73
CA THR A 42 14.38 13.04 -10.04
C THR A 42 13.01 13.13 -9.35
N ASN A 43 12.30 12.00 -9.19
CA ASN A 43 11.02 11.97 -8.47
C ASN A 43 11.11 12.47 -7.02
N LYS A 44 12.28 12.35 -6.35
CA LYS A 44 12.52 12.88 -5.00
C LYS A 44 12.53 14.41 -5.02
N GLU A 45 13.32 14.96 -5.92
CA GLU A 45 13.47 16.40 -6.14
C GLU A 45 12.14 17.06 -6.54
N ILE A 46 11.28 16.37 -7.30
CA ILE A 46 9.92 16.85 -7.62
C ILE A 46 9.01 16.90 -6.38
N LEU A 47 9.11 15.91 -5.49
CA LEU A 47 8.40 15.91 -4.20
C LEU A 47 8.92 17.00 -3.26
N GLU A 48 10.25 17.17 -3.17
CA GLU A 48 10.91 18.21 -2.37
C GLU A 48 10.53 19.61 -2.87
N ARG A 49 10.64 19.89 -4.17
CA ARG A 49 10.21 21.16 -4.81
C ARG A 49 8.72 21.49 -4.61
N THR A 50 7.87 20.50 -4.37
CA THR A 50 6.44 20.69 -4.12
C THR A 50 6.04 20.62 -2.65
N GLY A 51 6.99 20.35 -1.73
CA GLY A 51 6.71 20.12 -0.31
C GLY A 51 5.82 18.89 -0.06
N LEU A 52 5.73 17.96 -1.01
CA LEU A 52 4.80 16.83 -0.97
C LEU A 52 5.47 15.55 -0.46
N PRO A 53 4.89 14.83 0.52
CA PRO A 53 5.38 13.49 0.89
C PRO A 53 5.08 12.46 -0.21
N SER A 54 5.88 11.39 -0.28
CA SER A 54 5.61 10.21 -1.11
C SER A 54 4.25 9.57 -0.77
N MET A 55 3.55 8.98 -1.75
CA MET A 55 2.38 8.12 -1.48
C MET A 55 2.69 7.00 -0.49
N GLU A 56 3.93 6.49 -0.45
CA GLU A 56 4.33 5.48 0.53
C GLU A 56 4.29 6.05 1.95
N ASP A 57 4.82 7.26 2.16
CA ASP A 57 4.74 7.95 3.45
C ASP A 57 3.32 8.36 3.84
N LEU A 58 2.50 8.79 2.88
CA LEU A 58 1.08 9.06 3.09
C LEU A 58 0.34 7.79 3.55
N LEU A 59 0.62 6.64 2.93
CA LEU A 59 0.05 5.35 3.33
C LEU A 59 0.56 4.93 4.72
N ILE A 60 1.86 5.00 4.98
CA ILE A 60 2.45 4.63 6.28
C ILE A 60 1.86 5.50 7.41
N SER A 61 1.69 6.82 7.19
CA SER A 61 1.16 7.75 8.19
C SER A 61 -0.37 7.67 8.36
N ASN A 62 -1.14 7.37 7.31
CA ASN A 62 -2.59 7.24 7.41
C ASN A 62 -3.07 5.88 7.95
N ASN A 63 -2.31 4.80 7.72
CA ASN A 63 -2.67 3.45 8.18
C ASN A 63 -2.97 3.38 9.70
N PRO A 64 -2.15 3.94 10.62
CA PRO A 64 -2.46 3.99 12.05
C PRO A 64 -3.79 4.68 12.41
N ARG A 65 -4.22 5.67 11.62
CA ARG A 65 -5.50 6.38 11.84
C ARG A 65 -6.68 5.47 11.50
N TRP A 66 -6.58 4.75 10.38
CA TRP A 66 -7.56 3.74 9.97
C TRP A 66 -7.63 2.56 10.93
N THR A 67 -6.49 2.05 11.42
CA THR A 67 -6.50 0.95 12.39
C THR A 67 -7.03 1.39 13.75
N GLY A 68 -6.73 2.61 14.21
CA GLY A 68 -7.36 3.17 15.40
C GLY A 68 -8.89 3.26 15.31
N HIS A 69 -9.43 3.54 14.11
CA HIS A 69 -10.87 3.44 13.86
C HIS A 69 -11.37 1.99 13.91
N LEU A 70 -10.68 1.03 13.27
CA LEU A 70 -11.03 -0.39 13.35
C LEU A 70 -11.00 -0.92 14.79
N MET A 71 -10.03 -0.50 15.62
CA MET A 71 -9.96 -0.92 17.03
C MET A 71 -11.21 -0.50 17.82
N ARG A 72 -11.74 0.69 17.56
CA ARG A 72 -12.97 1.22 18.19
C ARG A 72 -14.28 0.69 17.60
N MET A 73 -14.24 0.02 16.44
CA MET A 73 -15.43 -0.60 15.85
C MET A 73 -15.85 -1.87 16.63
N SER A 74 -17.13 -2.25 16.60
CA SER A 74 -17.60 -3.48 17.26
C SER A 74 -17.02 -4.75 16.59
N PRO A 75 -16.82 -5.86 17.33
CA PRO A 75 -16.19 -7.09 16.82
C PRO A 75 -16.99 -7.80 15.73
N ASP A 76 -18.29 -7.51 15.63
CA ASP A 76 -19.26 -8.10 14.71
C ASP A 76 -19.11 -7.56 13.28
N ARG A 77 -18.37 -6.46 13.11
CA ARG A 77 -18.21 -5.77 11.83
C ARG A 77 -17.08 -6.40 11.04
N LEU A 78 -17.41 -6.88 9.83
CA LEU A 78 -16.50 -7.54 8.88
C LEU A 78 -15.08 -6.93 8.79
N PRO A 79 -14.87 -5.58 8.75
CA PRO A 79 -13.52 -5.01 8.67
C PRO A 79 -12.64 -5.32 9.89
N LYS A 80 -13.22 -5.40 11.09
CA LYS A 80 -12.50 -5.78 12.32
C LYS A 80 -12.26 -7.28 12.37
N GLN A 81 -13.23 -8.09 11.92
CA GLN A 81 -13.05 -9.54 11.78
C GLN A 81 -11.91 -9.87 10.81
N VAL A 82 -11.92 -9.29 9.60
CA VAL A 82 -10.87 -9.48 8.56
C VAL A 82 -9.48 -9.02 9.02
N LEU A 83 -9.37 -8.01 9.90
CA LEU A 83 -8.09 -7.58 10.47
C LEU A 83 -7.44 -8.66 11.36
N TYR A 84 -8.26 -9.45 12.06
CA TYR A 84 -7.82 -10.51 12.97
C TYR A 84 -7.99 -11.93 12.41
N PHE A 85 -8.64 -12.08 11.26
CA PHE A 85 -8.94 -13.36 10.64
C PHE A 85 -7.66 -14.14 10.32
N GLN A 86 -7.54 -15.32 10.93
CA GLN A 86 -6.48 -16.27 10.64
C GLN A 86 -7.05 -17.41 9.81
N LEU A 87 -6.35 -17.81 8.74
CA LEU A 87 -6.71 -19.01 7.99
C LEU A 87 -6.51 -20.23 8.88
N TYR A 88 -7.62 -20.79 9.38
CA TYR A 88 -7.65 -21.96 10.26
C TYR A 88 -7.06 -23.22 9.60
N SER A 89 -7.26 -23.38 8.29
CA SER A 89 -6.69 -24.48 7.50
C SER A 89 -6.38 -24.05 6.06
N GLY A 90 -5.61 -24.89 5.37
CA GLY A 90 -5.27 -24.73 3.95
C GLY A 90 -3.77 -24.49 3.70
N PRO A 91 -3.17 -25.13 2.66
CA PRO A 91 -1.76 -24.96 2.34
C PRO A 91 -1.47 -23.55 1.82
N ARG A 92 -0.43 -22.90 2.37
CA ARG A 92 0.05 -21.61 1.85
C ARG A 92 0.73 -21.82 0.49
N LYS A 93 0.47 -20.94 -0.48
CA LYS A 93 1.14 -20.98 -1.80
C LYS A 93 2.67 -20.91 -1.63
N ARG A 94 3.39 -21.80 -2.33
CA ARG A 94 4.87 -21.89 -2.31
C ARG A 94 5.49 -20.57 -2.78
N GLY A 95 6.50 -20.09 -2.06
CA GLY A 95 7.14 -18.78 -2.28
C GLY A 95 7.00 -17.84 -1.08
N ARG A 96 7.31 -16.55 -1.25
CA ARG A 96 7.18 -15.55 -0.18
C ARG A 96 5.71 -15.34 0.18
N PRO A 97 5.28 -15.56 1.45
CA PRO A 97 3.90 -15.32 1.85
C PRO A 97 3.49 -13.85 1.63
N ARG A 98 2.24 -13.64 1.17
CA ARG A 98 1.64 -12.30 1.23
C ARG A 98 1.43 -11.92 2.70
N LEU A 99 1.96 -10.77 3.09
CA LEU A 99 1.82 -10.19 4.42
C LEU A 99 0.34 -9.90 4.72
N TRP A 100 -0.11 -10.23 5.93
CA TRP A 100 -1.46 -9.88 6.35
C TRP A 100 -1.57 -8.39 6.69
N PHE A 101 -2.80 -7.89 6.84
CA PHE A 101 -3.04 -6.51 7.25
C PHE A 101 -2.36 -6.22 8.60
N LYS A 102 -2.52 -7.10 9.60
CA LYS A 102 -1.86 -7.01 10.93
C LYS A 102 -0.33 -6.86 10.82
N ASP A 103 0.33 -7.60 9.92
CA ASP A 103 1.79 -7.53 9.74
C ASP A 103 2.24 -6.27 9.02
N THR A 104 1.45 -5.80 8.06
CA THR A 104 1.69 -4.55 7.34
C THR A 104 1.55 -3.36 8.27
N ILE A 105 0.56 -3.38 9.16
CA ILE A 105 0.40 -2.38 10.24
C ILE A 105 1.59 -2.43 11.21
N LYS A 106 2.00 -3.62 11.67
CA LYS A 106 3.20 -3.78 12.52
C LYS A 106 4.47 -3.23 11.86
N ARG A 107 4.64 -3.37 10.54
CA ARG A 107 5.74 -2.70 9.80
C ARG A 107 5.59 -1.18 9.84
N ASN A 108 4.42 -0.65 9.53
CA ASN A 108 4.19 0.79 9.43
C ASN A 108 4.37 1.49 10.79
N LEU A 109 3.96 0.86 11.89
CA LEU A 109 4.24 1.34 13.25
C LEU A 109 5.75 1.40 13.55
N LYS A 110 6.51 0.35 13.18
CA LYS A 110 7.98 0.34 13.30
C LYS A 110 8.65 1.42 12.44
N LEU A 111 8.17 1.65 11.21
CA LEU A 111 8.63 2.72 10.31
C LEU A 111 8.29 4.15 10.79
N ARG A 112 7.48 4.28 11.85
CA ARG A 112 7.20 5.54 12.54
C ARG A 112 7.64 5.51 14.01
N TYR A 113 8.52 4.58 14.37
CA TYR A 113 9.11 4.41 15.71
C TYR A 113 8.10 4.22 16.86
N ILE A 114 6.86 3.82 16.55
CA ILE A 114 5.81 3.57 17.54
C ILE A 114 6.02 2.18 18.16
N LYS A 115 6.14 2.11 19.49
CA LYS A 115 6.27 0.86 20.25
C LYS A 115 5.09 -0.07 19.95
N THR A 116 5.36 -1.25 19.39
CA THR A 116 4.32 -2.24 19.03
C THR A 116 3.90 -3.14 20.20
N ASN A 117 4.36 -2.84 21.42
CA ASN A 117 4.32 -3.73 22.58
C ASN A 117 2.90 -3.85 23.20
N SER A 118 2.02 -2.87 22.93
CA SER A 118 0.60 -2.89 23.31
C SER A 118 -0.31 -3.30 22.14
N TRP A 119 0.23 -4.03 21.16
CA TRP A 119 -0.44 -4.42 19.90
C TRP A 119 -0.47 -5.95 19.70
N THR A 120 -0.43 -6.68 20.81
CA THR A 120 -0.57 -8.13 20.94
C THR A 120 -1.96 -8.47 21.43
#